data_AF-A0A1S1V9N5-F1
#
_entry.id   AF-A0A1S1V9N5-F1
#
_cell.length_a   1.000
_cell.length_b   1.000
_cell.length_c   1.000
_cell.angle_alpha   90.00
_cell.angle_beta   90.00
_cell.angle_gamma   90.00
#
_symmetry.space_group_name_H-M   'P 1'
#
loop_
_entity.id
_entity.type
_entity.pdbx_description
1 polymer ?
#
loop_
_entity_poly.entity_id
_entity_poly.type
_entity_poly.pdbx_seq_one_letter_code
_entity_poly.pdbx_strand_id
1 'polypeptide(L)' 'MRGIVDRLEGNVAVVELESGEMAEIEIQGLTVSEGDVVHLEDGSIVVDHEATAKRKKQIEDLFNSLLE' A
#
# COMPACT_ATOMS: atom_id res chain seq x y z
N MET A 1 2.77 -6.57 10.51
CA MET A 1 1.91 -7.28 9.50
C MET A 1 1.92 -6.44 8.23
N ARG A 2 1.98 -7.01 7.03
CA ARG A 2 2.09 -6.21 5.79
C ARG A 2 0.76 -6.15 5.05
N GLY A 3 0.52 -5.02 4.39
CA GLY A 3 -0.63 -4.82 3.52
C GLY A 3 -0.37 -3.75 2.47
N ILE A 4 -1.39 -3.48 1.68
CA ILE A 4 -1.36 -2.50 0.59
C ILE A 4 -2.53 -1.55 0.82
N VAL A 5 -2.30 -0.25 0.71
CA VAL A 5 -3.39 0.74 0.75
C VAL A 5 -4.26 0.54 -0.49
N ASP A 6 -5.50 0.08 -0.33
CA ASP A 6 -6.47 -0.06 -1.43
C ASP A 6 -7.10 1.30 -1.75
N ARG A 7 -7.57 2.01 -0.73
CA ARG A 7 -8.23 3.32 -0.85
C ARG A 7 -7.99 4.22 0.35
N LEU A 8 -8.15 5.52 0.13
CA LEU A 8 -8.13 6.53 1.19
C LEU A 8 -9.52 7.17 1.37
N GLU A 9 -10.06 7.08 2.59
CA GLU A 9 -11.35 7.64 2.98
C GLU A 9 -11.15 8.76 4.01
N GLY A 10 -10.83 9.96 3.53
CA GLY A 10 -10.55 11.11 4.38
C GLY A 10 -9.29 10.93 5.22
N ASN A 11 -9.45 10.73 6.53
CA ASN A 11 -8.35 10.48 7.47
C ASN A 11 -8.17 8.98 7.80
N VAL A 12 -8.78 8.09 7.02
CA VAL A 12 -8.67 6.64 7.19
C VAL A 12 -8.09 6.03 5.92
N ALA A 13 -7.10 5.16 6.06
CA ALA A 13 -6.63 4.29 4.99
C ALA A 13 -7.25 2.91 5.15
N VAL A 14 -7.81 2.39 4.07
CA VAL A 14 -8.26 1.00 3.99
C VAL A 14 -7.12 0.19 3.39
N VAL A 15 -6.60 -0.76 4.16
CA VAL A 15 -5.43 -1.55 3.82
C VAL A 15 -5.85 -3.00 3.60
N GLU A 16 -5.59 -3.53 2.42
CA GLU A 16 -5.71 -4.95 2.11
C GLU A 16 -4.48 -5.68 2.68
N LEU A 17 -4.70 -6.54 3.66
CA LEU A 17 -3.66 -7.36 4.28
C LEU A 17 -3.28 -8.53 3.37
N GLU A 18 -2.09 -9.09 3.57
CA GLU A 18 -1.68 -10.30 2.84
C GLU A 18 -2.57 -11.53 3.10
N SER A 19 -3.36 -11.51 4.19
CA SER A 19 -4.40 -12.52 4.46
C SER A 19 -5.64 -12.38 3.57
N GLY A 20 -5.80 -11.26 2.85
CA GLY A 20 -7.01 -10.88 2.12
C GLY A 20 -8.06 -10.17 2.99
N GLU A 21 -7.76 -9.93 4.27
CA GLU A 21 -8.60 -9.13 5.15
C GLU A 21 -8.40 -7.63 4.91
N MET A 22 -9.44 -6.84 5.15
CA MET A 22 -9.38 -5.38 5.06
C MET A 22 -9.24 -4.78 6.45
N ALA A 23 -8.28 -3.87 6.62
CA ALA A 23 -8.05 -3.14 7.86
C ALA A 23 -8.24 -1.64 7.64
N GLU A 24 -9.03 -1.00 8.51
CA GLU A 24 -9.19 0.45 8.53
C GLU A 24 -8.23 1.06 9.55
N ILE A 25 -7.41 2.02 9.11
CA ILE A 25 -6.35 2.61 9.92
C ILE A 25 -6.45 4.13 9.85
N GLU A 26 -6.47 4.79 11.00
CA GLU A 26 -6.40 6.26 11.02
C GLU A 26 -5.01 6.74 10.59
N ILE A 27 -4.98 7.68 9.65
CA ILE A 27 -3.75 8.20 9.03
C ILE A 27 -3.54 9.68 9.33
N GLN A 28 -4.01 10.14 10.49
CA GLN A 28 -3.89 11.55 10.88
C GLN A 28 -2.42 12.01 10.88
N GLY A 29 -2.07 12.86 9.93
CA GLY A 29 -0.70 13.41 9.79
C GLY A 29 0.30 12.49 9.08
N LEU A 30 -0.14 11.36 8.54
CA LEU A 30 0.68 10.46 7.71
C LEU A 30 0.49 10.79 6.22
N THR A 31 1.59 10.78 5.47
CA THR A 31 1.55 10.91 4.01
C THR A 31 1.58 9.51 3.40
N VAL A 32 0.43 9.01 3.00
CA VAL A 32 0.23 7.71 2.35
C VAL A 32 -0.58 7.90 1.07
N SER A 33 -0.32 7.07 0.07
CA SER A 33 -1.04 7.03 -1.20
C SER A 33 -1.64 5.65 -1.45
N GLU A 34 -2.69 5.60 -2.28
CA GLU A 34 -3.25 4.35 -2.76
C GLU A 34 -2.18 3.55 -3.54
N GLY A 35 -2.10 2.25 -3.27
CA GLY A 35 -1.10 1.35 -3.81
C GLY A 35 0.22 1.30 -3.04
N ASP A 36 0.42 2.14 -2.01
CA ASP A 36 1.59 2.05 -1.15
C ASP A 36 1.60 0.74 -0.37
N VAL A 37 2.77 0.11 -0.27
CA VAL A 37 3.00 -1.03 0.60
C VAL A 37 3.28 -0.51 2.01
N VAL A 38 2.54 -1.02 3.00
CA VAL A 38 2.65 -0.56 4.39
C VAL A 38 2.84 -1.73 5.35
N HIS A 39 3.60 -1.47 6.41
CA HIS A 39 3.69 -2.34 7.58
C HIS A 39 2.81 -1.77 8.67
N LEU A 40 1.87 -2.57 9.17
CA LEU A 40 1.12 -2.28 10.38
C LEU A 40 1.99 -2.63 11.60
N GLU A 41 2.24 -1.61 12.43
CA GLU A 41 2.91 -1.70 13.72
C GLU A 41 2.10 -0.91 14.77
N ASP A 42 1.65 -1.60 15.84
CA ASP A 42 0.99 -1.01 17.02
C ASP A 42 -0.13 0.01 16.73
N GLY A 43 -0.94 -0.23 15.69
CA GLY A 43 -2.06 0.64 15.29
C GLY A 43 -1.68 1.82 14.40
N SER A 44 -0.43 1.85 13.93
CA SER A 44 0.08 2.82 12.96
C SER A 44 0.60 2.11 11.70
N ILE A 45 0.75 2.86 10.61
CA ILE A 45 1.32 2.37 9.36
C ILE A 45 2.65 3.03 9.05
N VAL A 46 3.60 2.20 8.66
CA VAL A 46 4.90 2.61 8.15
C VAL A 46 4.96 2.28 6.67
N VAL A 47 5.19 3.29 5.83
CA VAL A 47 5.30 3.10 4.38
C VAL A 47 6.63 2.42 4.04
N ASP A 48 6.53 1.31 3.32
CA ASP A 48 7.67 0.61 2.74
C ASP A 48 7.92 1.17 1.33
N HIS A 49 8.70 2.25 1.27
CA HIS A 49 9.03 2.90 0.01
C HIS A 49 9.80 1.99 -0.95
N GLU A 50 10.62 1.07 -0.43
CA GLU A 50 11.38 0.13 -1.26
C GLU A 50 10.45 -0.90 -1.90
N ALA A 51 9.56 -1.51 -1.12
CA ALA A 51 8.57 -2.45 -1.65
C ALA A 51 7.60 -1.77 -2.62
N THR A 52 7.20 -0.54 -2.33
CA THR A 52 6.34 0.27 -3.20
C THR A 52 7.02 0.54 -4.55
N ALA A 53 8.29 0.98 -4.55
CA ALA A 53 9.05 1.23 -5.78
C ALA A 53 9.26 -0.06 -6.58
N LYS A 54 9.57 -1.17 -5.90
CA LYS A 54 9.76 -2.48 -6.55
C LYS A 54 8.47 -2.97 -7.21
N ARG A 55 7.33 -2.86 -6.53
CA ARG A 55 6.02 -3.24 -7.07
C ARG A 55 5.66 -2.39 -8.29
N LYS A 56 5.86 -1.07 -8.21
CA LYS A 56 5.63 -0.16 -9.33
C LYS A 56 6.48 -0.55 -10.54
N LYS A 57 7.77 -0.80 -10.33
CA LYS A 57 8.66 -1.27 -11.40
C LYS A 57 8.21 -2.59 -12.01
N GLN A 58 7.77 -3.56 -11.19
CA GLN A 58 7.25 -4.83 -11.70
C GLN A 58 6.00 -4.66 -12.57
N ILE A 59 5.10 -3.74 -12.19
CA ILE A 59 3.91 -3.43 -12.98
C ILE A 59 4.30 -2.77 -14.32
N GLU A 60 5.24 -1.82 -14.29
CA GLU A 60 5.77 -1.17 -15.49
C GLU A 60 6.47 -2.18 -16.42
N ASP A 61 7.31 -3.06 -15.87
CA ASP A 61 8.00 -4.12 -16.63
C ASP A 61 7.00 -5.09 -17.27
N LEU A 62 5.95 -5.50 -16.53
CA LEU A 62 4.90 -6.37 -17.07
C LEU A 62 4.12 -5.68 -18.19
N PHE A 63 3.73 -4.42 -18.00
CA PHE A 63 3.02 -3.64 -19.01
C PHE A 63 3.86 -3.49 -20.29
N ASN A 64 5.14 -3.17 -20.15
CA ASN A 64 6.06 -3.07 -21.28
C ASN A 64 6.18 -4.41 -22.03
N SER A 65 6.22 -5.54 -21.31
CA SER A 65 6.28 -6.87 -21.93
C SER A 65 5.02 -7.25 -22.74
N LEU A 66 3.89 -6.60 -22.49
CA LEU A 66 2.65 -6.80 -23.25
C LEU A 66 2.56 -5.92 -24.50
N LEU A 67 3.38 -4.87 -24.58
CA LEU A 67 3.43 -3.94 -25.71
C LEU A 67 4.46 -4.35 -26.78
N GLU A 68 5.40 -5.24 -26.45
CA GLU A 68 6.33 -5.90 -27.39
C GLU A 68 5.68 -7.10 -28.12
#